data_AF-A0A2A2D388-F1
#
_entry.id   AF-A0A2A2D388-F1
#
_cell.length_a   1.000
_cell.length_b   1.000
_cell.length_c   1.000
_cell.angle_alpha   90.00
_cell.angle_beta   90.00
_cell.angle_gamma   90.00
#
_symmetry.space_group_name_H-M   'P 1'
#
loop_
_entity.id
_entity.type
_entity.pdbx_description
1 polymer ?
#
loop_
_entity_poly.entity_id
_entity_poly.type
_entity_poly.pdbx_seq_one_letter_code
_entity_poly.pdbx_strand_id
1 'polypeptide(L)'
;MAAITQILAHLKTADTKNASTDSSVYLGIGGREFLLDLKDRDEMEQGADEKYYFGEGSNVEQKEYNDPSKPPLTDDDVRYFPVYLRLEPSGSDPGWCVEWASVTVNPDTPDAHRYIHPSLHKVSDTNRIWLESDAGKTLYLRPDTEGSTEN
;
A
#
# COMPACT_ATOMS: atom_id res chain seq x y z
N MET A 1 -21.44 -2.26 10.47
CA MET A 1 -20.41 -2.90 9.67
C MET A 1 -20.70 -2.62 8.21
N ALA A 2 -19.86 -1.80 7.58
CA ALA A 2 -19.91 -1.55 6.15
C ALA A 2 -19.05 -2.62 5.44
N ALA A 3 -19.52 -3.11 4.30
CA ALA A 3 -18.74 -4.03 3.48
C ALA A 3 -17.62 -3.27 2.76
N ILE A 4 -16.46 -3.91 2.60
CA ILE A 4 -15.37 -3.38 1.79
C ILE A 4 -15.52 -3.90 0.37
N THR A 5 -15.89 -3.02 -0.56
CA THR A 5 -16.03 -3.35 -1.98
C THR A 5 -14.79 -2.95 -2.77
N GLN A 6 -14.02 -1.98 -2.28
CA GLN A 6 -12.82 -1.48 -2.95
C GLN A 6 -11.74 -1.08 -1.94
N ILE A 7 -10.48 -1.35 -2.30
CA ILE A 7 -9.30 -0.83 -1.59
C ILE A 7 -8.39 -0.17 -2.62
N LEU A 8 -7.98 1.07 -2.36
CA LEU A 8 -6.99 1.80 -3.13
C LEU A 8 -5.70 1.89 -2.33
N ALA A 9 -4.63 1.24 -2.79
CA ALA A 9 -3.28 1.55 -2.33
C ALA A 9 -2.62 2.51 -3.32
N HIS A 10 -2.03 3.58 -2.81
CA HIS A 10 -1.30 4.56 -3.60
C HIS A 10 0.10 4.67 -2.99
N LEU A 11 1.12 4.34 -3.78
CA LEU A 11 2.51 4.18 -3.34
C LEU A 11 3.44 4.99 -4.23
N LYS A 12 4.48 5.55 -3.61
CA LYS A 12 5.55 6.23 -4.32
C LYS A 12 6.91 5.66 -3.92
N THR A 13 7.64 5.20 -4.93
CA THR A 13 9.04 4.81 -4.80
C THR A 13 9.90 6.07 -4.87
N ALA A 14 10.92 6.15 -4.01
CA ALA A 14 11.82 7.29 -4.01
C ALA A 14 12.53 7.46 -5.36
N ASP A 15 12.74 8.70 -5.78
CA ASP A 15 13.62 9.01 -6.91
C ASP A 15 15.08 9.10 -6.45
N THR A 16 15.62 7.97 -5.99
CA THR A 16 17.02 7.88 -5.57
C THR A 16 17.66 6.57 -6.02
N LYS A 17 18.98 6.53 -6.01
CA LYS A 17 19.74 5.37 -6.47
C LYS A 17 19.38 4.14 -5.64
N ASN A 18 19.13 3.02 -6.32
CA ASN A 18 18.74 1.73 -5.74
C ASN A 18 17.37 1.75 -5.04
N ALA A 19 16.50 2.73 -5.33
CA ALA A 19 15.17 2.78 -4.74
C ALA A 19 14.21 1.74 -5.32
N SER A 20 14.43 1.31 -6.57
CA SER A 20 13.62 0.28 -7.24
C SER A 20 13.67 -1.05 -6.49
N THR A 21 12.67 -1.91 -6.71
CA THR A 21 12.72 -3.29 -6.20
C THR A 21 12.23 -4.33 -7.19
N ASP A 22 12.91 -5.48 -7.22
CA ASP A 22 12.48 -6.72 -7.89
C ASP A 22 11.66 -7.63 -6.95
N SER A 23 11.30 -7.10 -5.77
CA SER A 23 10.67 -7.86 -4.69
C SER A 23 9.16 -7.82 -4.76
N SER A 24 8.52 -8.86 -4.23
CA SER A 24 7.07 -8.81 -4.04
C SER A 24 6.71 -7.91 -2.86
N VAL A 25 5.77 -6.98 -3.08
CA VAL A 25 5.24 -6.10 -2.03
C VAL A 25 3.78 -6.47 -1.77
N TYR A 26 3.42 -6.60 -0.49
CA TYR A 26 2.08 -6.98 -0.06
C TYR A 26 1.45 -5.87 0.76
N LEU A 27 0.17 -5.62 0.52
CA LEU A 27 -0.70 -4.85 1.42
C LEU A 27 -1.36 -5.79 2.42
N GLY A 28 -1.05 -5.64 3.70
CA GLY A 28 -1.78 -6.26 4.80
C GLY A 28 -2.94 -5.38 5.28
N ILE A 29 -4.16 -5.91 5.24
CA ILE A 29 -5.37 -5.22 5.72
C ILE A 29 -6.48 -6.24 6.00
N GLY A 30 -7.27 -6.02 7.06
CA GLY A 30 -8.38 -6.90 7.42
C GLY A 30 -7.96 -8.34 7.74
N GLY A 31 -6.74 -8.53 8.26
CA GLY A 31 -6.23 -9.84 8.68
C GLY A 31 -5.66 -10.72 7.57
N ARG A 32 -5.52 -10.21 6.35
CA ARG A 32 -4.90 -10.92 5.20
C ARG A 32 -4.04 -9.99 4.35
N GLU A 33 -3.32 -10.56 3.41
CA GLU A 33 -2.45 -9.83 2.47
C GLU A 33 -2.99 -9.84 1.05
N PHE A 34 -2.68 -8.78 0.31
CA PHE A 34 -2.97 -8.57 -1.11
C PHE A 34 -1.67 -8.24 -1.82
N LEU A 35 -1.36 -8.94 -2.92
CA LEU A 35 -0.15 -8.67 -3.69
C LEU A 35 -0.31 -7.37 -4.49
N LEU A 36 0.66 -6.46 -4.38
CA LEU A 36 0.74 -5.23 -5.15
C LEU A 36 1.49 -5.52 -6.44
N ASP A 37 0.74 -5.95 -7.44
CA ASP A 37 1.23 -6.37 -8.75
C ASP A 37 0.20 -5.88 -9.77
N LEU A 38 0.60 -4.96 -10.65
CA LEU A 38 -0.24 -4.35 -11.65
C LEU A 38 -0.13 -5.14 -12.95
N LYS A 39 -1.26 -5.20 -13.64
CA LYS A 39 -1.29 -5.91 -14.90
C LYS A 39 -0.40 -5.24 -15.96
N ASP A 40 0.50 -6.04 -16.55
CA ASP A 40 1.31 -5.74 -17.73
C ASP A 40 2.31 -4.55 -17.61
N ARG A 41 2.86 -4.25 -16.41
CA ARG A 41 3.86 -3.18 -16.24
C ARG A 41 4.77 -3.38 -15.02
N ASP A 42 6.00 -2.86 -15.03
CA ASP A 42 6.85 -2.81 -13.83
C ASP A 42 6.42 -1.64 -12.93
N GLU A 43 6.12 -1.90 -11.67
CA GLU A 43 5.43 -0.93 -10.79
C GLU A 43 6.30 -0.29 -9.73
N MET A 44 7.47 -0.87 -9.48
CA MET A 44 8.35 -0.51 -8.39
C MET A 44 9.66 0.12 -8.87
N GLU A 45 9.60 0.81 -10.00
CA GLU A 45 10.74 1.55 -10.55
C GLU A 45 11.08 2.80 -9.74
N GLN A 46 12.31 3.27 -9.89
CA GLN A 46 12.78 4.51 -9.27
C GLN A 46 11.87 5.67 -9.68
N GLY A 47 11.35 6.40 -8.68
CA GLY A 47 10.43 7.51 -8.90
C GLY A 47 9.01 7.11 -9.32
N ALA A 48 8.67 5.81 -9.33
CA ALA A 48 7.32 5.34 -9.64
C ALA A 48 6.29 5.91 -8.66
N ASP A 49 5.10 6.22 -9.19
CA ASP A 49 3.94 6.75 -8.46
C ASP A 49 2.70 5.98 -8.92
N GLU A 50 2.32 4.98 -8.13
CA GLU A 50 1.42 3.92 -8.59
C GLU A 50 0.19 3.74 -7.71
N LYS A 51 -0.92 3.43 -8.38
CA LYS A 51 -2.23 3.19 -7.77
C LYS A 51 -2.73 1.78 -8.06
N TYR A 52 -3.01 1.05 -6.99
CA TYR A 52 -3.48 -0.33 -6.99
C TYR A 52 -4.91 -0.34 -6.48
N TYR A 53 -5.84 -0.77 -7.33
CA TYR A 53 -7.24 -0.95 -7.02
C TYR A 53 -7.52 -2.43 -6.83
N PHE A 54 -8.07 -2.79 -5.67
CA PHE A 54 -8.54 -4.13 -5.34
C PHE A 54 -10.07 -4.14 -5.27
N GLY A 55 -10.70 -5.20 -5.75
CA GLY A 55 -12.17 -5.32 -5.77
C GLY A 55 -12.80 -4.60 -6.96
N GLU A 56 -13.76 -3.71 -6.71
CA GLU A 56 -14.39 -2.91 -7.77
C GLU A 56 -13.33 -2.10 -8.55
N GLY A 57 -13.41 -2.10 -9.88
CA GLY A 57 -12.43 -1.39 -10.72
C GLY A 57 -10.99 -1.92 -10.67
N SER A 58 -10.79 -3.16 -10.19
CA SER A 58 -9.45 -3.75 -9.99
C SER A 58 -8.53 -3.65 -11.20
N ASN A 59 -7.29 -3.21 -10.96
CA ASN A 59 -6.20 -3.15 -11.95
C ASN A 59 -5.00 -4.03 -11.59
N VAL A 60 -5.08 -4.79 -10.49
CA VAL A 60 -4.04 -5.72 -10.05
C VAL A 60 -4.14 -7.08 -10.75
N GLU A 61 -3.01 -7.77 -10.79
CA GLU A 61 -2.94 -9.18 -11.18
C GLU A 61 -3.72 -10.08 -10.22
N GLN A 62 -4.15 -11.25 -10.73
CA GLN A 62 -4.90 -12.25 -9.96
C GLN A 62 -6.12 -11.67 -9.22
N LYS A 63 -6.86 -10.74 -9.85
CA LYS A 63 -7.98 -9.99 -9.25
C LYS A 63 -9.00 -10.84 -8.51
N GLU A 64 -9.23 -12.10 -8.91
CA GLU A 64 -10.17 -12.98 -8.21
C GLU A 64 -9.68 -13.39 -6.82
N TYR A 65 -8.36 -13.56 -6.65
CA TYR A 65 -7.73 -13.90 -5.37
C TYR A 65 -7.46 -12.65 -4.53
N ASN A 66 -7.25 -11.51 -5.18
CA ASN A 66 -7.02 -10.21 -4.55
C ASN A 66 -8.32 -9.39 -4.38
N ASP A 67 -9.48 -10.03 -4.36
CA ASP A 67 -10.79 -9.40 -4.17
C ASP A 67 -11.14 -9.30 -2.67
N PRO A 68 -11.30 -8.09 -2.09
CA PRO A 68 -11.64 -7.90 -0.68
C PRO A 68 -13.07 -8.38 -0.34
N SER A 69 -13.90 -8.69 -1.34
CA SER A 69 -15.21 -9.31 -1.15
C SER A 69 -15.13 -10.84 -1.03
N LYS A 70 -13.94 -11.46 -1.12
CA LYS A 70 -13.76 -12.92 -1.17
C LYS A 70 -12.59 -13.44 -0.29
N PRO A 71 -12.84 -13.88 0.96
CA PRO A 71 -14.09 -13.69 1.70
C PRO A 71 -14.34 -12.20 2.01
N PRO A 72 -15.60 -11.79 2.26
CA PRO A 72 -15.93 -10.39 2.49
C PRO A 72 -15.23 -9.83 3.72
N LEU A 73 -14.51 -8.73 3.54
CA LEU A 73 -13.99 -7.88 4.61
C LEU A 73 -15.01 -6.78 4.98
N THR A 74 -14.94 -6.34 6.23
CA THR A 74 -15.75 -5.25 6.78
C THR A 74 -14.87 -4.17 7.40
N ASP A 75 -15.46 -3.00 7.64
CA ASP A 75 -14.78 -1.91 8.36
C ASP A 75 -14.34 -2.31 9.78
N ASP A 76 -15.03 -3.25 10.43
CA ASP A 76 -14.60 -3.81 11.72
C ASP A 76 -13.28 -4.59 11.60
N ASP A 77 -13.13 -5.41 10.55
CA ASP A 77 -11.87 -6.16 10.32
C ASP A 77 -10.68 -5.20 10.19
N VAL A 78 -10.85 -4.09 9.47
CA VAL A 78 -9.80 -3.09 9.30
C VAL A 78 -9.49 -2.35 10.60
N ARG A 79 -10.47 -2.17 11.50
CA ARG A 79 -10.23 -1.56 12.82
C ARG A 79 -9.44 -2.47 13.75
N TYR A 80 -9.65 -3.79 13.67
CA TYR A 80 -9.03 -4.76 14.58
C TYR A 80 -7.65 -5.24 14.13
N PHE A 81 -7.40 -5.28 12.82
CA PHE A 81 -6.12 -5.73 12.27
C PHE A 81 -5.27 -4.55 11.81
N PRO A 82 -3.93 -4.64 11.94
CA PRO A 82 -3.05 -3.58 11.46
C PRO A 82 -3.14 -3.45 9.93
N VAL A 83 -2.99 -2.22 9.45
CA VAL A 83 -2.75 -1.91 8.04
C VAL A 83 -1.25 -1.74 7.84
N TYR A 84 -0.66 -2.45 6.87
CA TYR A 84 0.77 -2.39 6.62
C TYR A 84 1.14 -2.74 5.19
N LEU A 85 2.34 -2.32 4.77
CA LEU A 85 3.03 -2.88 3.61
C LEU A 85 4.08 -3.87 4.08
N ARG A 86 4.26 -4.98 3.37
CA ARG A 86 5.31 -5.96 3.64
C ARG A 86 6.10 -6.26 2.36
N LEU A 87 7.41 -6.15 2.47
CA LEU A 87 8.36 -6.58 1.45
C LEU A 87 8.70 -8.06 1.64
N GLU A 88 8.64 -8.84 0.57
CA GLU A 88 9.28 -10.17 0.49
C GLU A 88 10.48 -10.06 -0.46
N PRO A 89 11.70 -9.86 0.07
CA PRO A 89 12.88 -9.59 -0.73
C PRO A 89 13.18 -10.71 -1.74
N SER A 90 13.32 -10.35 -3.01
CA SER A 90 13.72 -11.25 -4.10
C SER A 90 14.46 -10.49 -5.20
N GLY A 91 15.01 -11.24 -6.17
CA GLY A 91 15.65 -10.65 -7.35
C GLY A 91 17.03 -10.04 -7.09
N SER A 92 17.45 -9.19 -8.02
CA SER A 92 18.76 -8.51 -8.00
C SER A 92 18.76 -7.28 -7.11
N ASP A 93 17.62 -6.58 -7.03
CA ASP A 93 17.41 -5.40 -6.20
C ASP A 93 16.37 -5.69 -5.10
N PRO A 94 16.79 -6.37 -4.01
CA PRO A 94 15.89 -6.89 -2.97
C PRO A 94 15.42 -5.84 -1.95
N GLY A 95 15.97 -4.63 -1.99
CA GLY A 95 15.58 -3.51 -1.14
C GLY A 95 14.57 -2.62 -1.84
N TRP A 96 13.80 -1.85 -1.07
CA TRP A 96 12.85 -0.89 -1.60
C TRP A 96 12.88 0.41 -0.79
N CYS A 97 13.02 1.55 -1.45
CA CYS A 97 12.99 2.86 -0.80
C CYS A 97 11.62 3.51 -0.97
N VAL A 98 10.82 3.50 0.08
CA VAL A 98 9.48 4.07 0.10
C VAL A 98 9.57 5.57 0.38
N GLU A 99 9.02 6.38 -0.52
CA GLU A 99 8.89 7.83 -0.34
C GLU A 99 7.53 8.23 0.19
N TRP A 100 6.47 7.55 -0.25
CA TRP A 100 5.12 7.82 0.21
C TRP A 100 4.21 6.59 0.09
N ALA A 101 3.25 6.47 1.00
CA ALA A 101 2.26 5.41 0.97
C ALA A 101 0.93 5.85 1.61
N SER A 102 -0.18 5.56 0.94
CA SER A 102 -1.51 5.59 1.55
C SER A 102 -2.36 4.41 1.12
N VAL A 103 -3.31 4.05 1.98
CA VAL A 103 -4.32 3.04 1.70
C VAL A 103 -5.69 3.63 2.03
N THR A 104 -6.62 3.58 1.09
CA THR A 104 -7.99 4.06 1.26
C THR A 104 -8.96 2.90 1.05
N VAL A 105 -9.77 2.62 2.05
CA VAL A 105 -10.90 1.68 1.98
C VAL A 105 -12.12 2.43 1.45
N ASN A 106 -12.84 1.82 0.50
CA ASN A 106 -14.05 2.36 -0.12
C ASN A 106 -13.93 3.84 -0.52
N PRO A 107 -12.95 4.21 -1.38
CA PRO A 107 -12.76 5.59 -1.79
C PRO A 107 -14.02 6.16 -2.47
N ASP A 108 -14.19 7.48 -2.39
CA ASP A 108 -15.34 8.21 -2.94
C ASP A 108 -16.72 7.82 -2.36
N THR A 109 -16.73 7.10 -1.23
CA THR A 109 -17.95 6.78 -0.47
C THR A 109 -17.99 7.50 0.90
N PRO A 110 -19.16 7.61 1.55
CA PRO A 110 -19.27 8.12 2.92
C PRO A 110 -18.53 7.27 3.97
N ASP A 111 -18.26 6.00 3.66
CA ASP A 111 -17.57 5.04 4.55
C ASP A 111 -16.06 4.98 4.27
N ALA A 112 -15.50 6.01 3.61
CA ALA A 112 -14.10 6.03 3.25
C ALA A 112 -13.19 6.17 4.47
N HIS A 113 -12.15 5.32 4.54
CA HIS A 113 -11.13 5.36 5.58
C HIS A 113 -9.74 5.34 4.97
N ARG A 114 -8.93 6.35 5.30
CA ARG A 114 -7.56 6.48 4.80
C ARG A 114 -6.54 6.16 5.88
N TYR A 115 -5.44 5.52 5.48
CA TYR A 115 -4.31 5.14 6.31
C TYR A 115 -3.02 5.64 5.66
N ILE A 116 -2.11 6.20 6.47
CA ILE A 116 -0.82 6.75 6.03
C ILE A 116 0.28 6.42 7.02
N HIS A 117 1.55 6.53 6.60
CA HIS A 117 2.68 6.49 7.52
C HIS A 117 3.03 7.92 7.99
N PRO A 118 3.07 8.21 9.31
CA PRO A 118 3.35 9.55 9.82
C PRO A 118 4.65 10.15 9.32
N SER A 119 5.72 9.38 9.20
CA SER A 119 7.01 9.91 8.76
C SER A 119 7.08 10.20 7.27
N LEU A 120 6.12 9.70 6.46
CA LEU A 120 6.08 9.88 5.00
C LEU A 120 5.13 11.02 4.57
N HIS A 121 4.52 11.76 5.50
CA HIS A 121 3.55 12.84 5.19
C HIS A 121 4.14 13.99 4.37
N LYS A 122 5.47 14.18 4.42
CA LYS A 122 6.20 15.18 3.63
C LYS A 122 7.23 14.46 2.79
N VAL A 123 7.09 14.57 1.48
CA VAL A 123 8.07 14.06 0.52
C VAL A 123 9.35 14.87 0.65
N SER A 124 10.38 14.26 1.23
CA SER A 124 11.73 14.82 1.32
C SER A 124 12.75 13.69 1.46
N ASP A 125 14.02 13.96 1.14
CA ASP A 125 15.09 12.96 1.26
C ASP A 125 15.27 12.40 2.69
N THR A 126 14.88 13.18 3.71
CA THR A 126 14.94 12.77 5.13
C THR A 126 13.74 11.94 5.59
N ASN A 127 12.71 11.83 4.75
CA ASN A 127 11.41 11.25 5.08
C ASN A 127 11.11 10.05 4.18
N ARG A 128 12.13 9.21 3.96
CA ARG A 128 12.03 7.96 3.22
C ARG A 128 12.32 6.78 4.14
N ILE A 129 11.75 5.63 3.82
CA ILE A 129 11.97 4.40 4.59
C ILE A 129 12.50 3.33 3.66
N TRP A 130 13.66 2.79 4.01
CA TRP A 130 14.22 1.62 3.35
C TRP A 130 13.64 0.37 3.99
N LEU A 131 13.05 -0.48 3.15
CA LEU A 131 12.69 -1.85 3.50
C LEU A 131 13.68 -2.79 2.85
N GLU A 132 14.28 -3.68 3.63
CA GLU A 132 15.28 -4.64 3.18
C GLU A 132 15.44 -5.77 4.20
N SER A 133 16.25 -6.77 3.87
CA SER A 133 16.42 -7.95 4.73
C SER A 133 17.06 -7.65 6.09
N ASP A 134 17.83 -6.56 6.20
CA ASP A 134 18.59 -6.16 7.38
C ASP A 134 18.08 -4.86 8.06
N ALA A 135 17.19 -4.09 7.42
CA ALA A 135 16.59 -2.87 8.01
C ALA A 135 15.08 -3.00 8.34
N GLY A 136 14.51 -4.19 8.14
CA GLY A 136 13.10 -4.47 8.39
C GLY A 136 12.28 -4.50 7.10
N LYS A 137 11.22 -5.31 7.11
CA LYS A 137 10.45 -5.65 5.91
C LYS A 137 9.01 -5.14 5.94
N THR A 138 8.62 -4.39 6.96
CA THR A 138 7.21 -4.02 7.19
C THR A 138 7.08 -2.55 7.53
N LEU A 139 6.16 -1.87 6.83
CA LEU A 139 5.79 -0.49 7.05
C LEU A 139 4.34 -0.40 7.55
N TYR A 140 4.13 -0.08 8.81
CA TYR A 140 2.78 0.03 9.39
C TYR A 140 2.14 1.39 9.10
N LEU A 141 0.89 1.38 8.66
CA LEU A 141 0.10 2.58 8.41
C LEU A 141 -0.88 2.81 9.56
N ARG A 142 -1.13 4.08 9.88
CA ARG A 142 -2.12 4.48 10.89
C ARG A 142 -3.29 5.21 10.24
N PRO A 143 -4.48 5.21 10.84
CA PRO A 143 -5.58 6.03 10.38
C PRO A 143 -5.16 7.49 10.20
N ASP A 144 -5.54 8.07 9.07
CA ASP A 144 -5.33 9.48 8.78
C ASP A 144 -6.37 10.31 9.55
N THR A 145 -6.04 10.62 10.81
CA THR A 145 -6.91 11.38 11.72
C THR A 145 -6.77 12.90 11.54
N GLU A 146 -5.80 13.35 10.76
CA GLU A 146 -5.59 14.75 10.43
C GLU A 146 -6.38 15.07 9.15
N GLY A 147 -7.67 15.34 9.32
CA GLY A 147 -8.46 15.89 8.23
C GLY A 147 -7.84 17.18 7.70
N SER A 148 -7.59 17.21 6.39
CA SER A 148 -7.64 18.42 5.55
C SER A 148 -6.72 19.57 5.97
N THR A 149 -5.48 19.59 5.48
CA THR A 149 -4.84 20.86 5.07
C THR A 149 -3.98 20.62 3.83
N GLU A 150 -4.63 20.39 2.69
CA GLU A 150 -4.07 20.87 1.42
C GLU A 150 -4.67 22.26 1.18
N ASN A 151 -3.80 23.26 1.19
CA ASN A 151 -3.97 24.58 0.61
C ASN A 151 -2.88 24.74 -0.45
#